data_AF-A0A4R5PHF6-F1
#
_entry.id   AF-A0A4R5PHF6-F1
#
_cell.length_a   1.000
_cell.length_b   1.000
_cell.length_c   1.000
_cell.angle_alpha   90.00
_cell.angle_beta   90.00
_cell.angle_gamma   90.00
#
_symmetry.space_group_name_H-M   'P 1'
#
loop_
_entity.id
_entity.type
_entity.pdbx_description
1 polymer ?
#
loop_
_entity_poly.entity_id
_entity_poly.type
_entity_poly.pdbx_seq_one_letter_code
_entity_poly.pdbx_strand_id
1 'polypeptide(L)' 'MSRDVELAQSKRICRSCPVQQPCGTYALVNDESHGVWGALTPSERREHAERAQRLSQGHAPLELP' A
#
# COMPACT_ATOMS: atom_id res chain seq x y z
N MET A 1 9.03 21.21 -10.73
CA MET A 1 7.73 20.67 -10.25
C MET A 1 8.02 19.70 -9.11
N SER A 2 7.21 19.66 -8.05
CA SER A 2 7.48 18.78 -6.88
C SER A 2 7.15 17.32 -7.20
N ARG A 3 7.88 16.37 -6.59
CA ARG A 3 7.60 14.94 -6.62
C ARG A 3 6.18 14.61 -6.16
N ASP A 4 5.64 15.40 -5.24
CA ASP A 4 4.27 15.22 -4.73
C ASP A 4 3.22 15.44 -5.82
N VAL A 5 3.46 16.41 -6.71
CA VAL A 5 2.55 16.72 -7.83
C VAL A 5 2.53 15.57 -8.83
N GLU A 6 3.69 14.98 -9.11
CA GLU A 6 3.82 13.84 -10.01
C GLU A 6 3.11 12.58 -9.45
N LEU A 7 3.30 12.30 -8.16
CA LEU A 7 2.62 11.20 -7.49
C LEU A 7 1.09 11.39 -7.46
N ALA A 8 0.61 12.61 -7.22
CA ALA A 8 -0.81 12.93 -7.26
C ALA A 8 -1.42 12.75 -8.66
N GLN A 9 -0.70 13.14 -9.71
CA GLN A 9 -1.12 12.90 -11.09
C GLN A 9 -1.19 11.41 -11.42
N SER A 10 -0.15 10.66 -11.05
CA SER A 10 -0.09 9.20 -11.27
C SER A 10 -1.24 8.49 -10.53
N LYS A 11 -1.54 8.89 -9.30
CA LYS A 11 -2.68 8.36 -8.53
C LYS A 11 -4.02 8.56 -9.23
N ARG A 12 -4.24 9.68 -9.92
CA ARG A 12 -5.47 9.91 -10.68
C ARG A 12 -5.65 8.88 -11.79
N ILE A 13 -4.58 8.51 -12.48
CA ILE A 13 -4.59 7.49 -13.52
C ILE A 13 -4.83 6.10 -12.90
N CYS A 14 -4.15 5.78 -11.79
CA CYS A 14 -4.34 4.48 -11.13
C CYS A 14 -5.78 4.24 -10.65
N ARG A 15 -6.54 5.31 -10.32
CA ARG A 15 -7.93 5.19 -9.84
C ARG A 15 -8.90 4.59 -10.86
N SER A 16 -8.65 4.79 -12.16
CA SER A 16 -9.47 4.21 -13.23
C SER A 16 -8.90 2.91 -13.80
N CYS A 17 -7.77 2.42 -13.27
CA CYS A 17 -7.11 1.24 -13.80
C CYS A 17 -7.87 -0.04 -13.41
N PRO A 18 -8.27 -0.90 -14.37
CA PRO A 18 -9.04 -2.12 -14.08
C PRO A 18 -8.26 -3.15 -13.26
N VAL A 19 -6.93 -3.07 -13.29
CA VAL A 19 -6.02 -3.96 -12.55
C VAL A 19 -5.44 -3.29 -11.29
N GLN A 20 -6.09 -2.25 -10.78
CA GLN A 20 -5.63 -1.52 -9.59
C GLN A 20 -5.35 -2.45 -8.40
N GLN A 21 -6.30 -3.33 -8.07
CA GLN A 21 -6.16 -4.27 -6.95
C GLN A 21 -4.99 -5.25 -7.13
N PRO A 22 -4.91 -6.05 -8.23
CA PRO A 22 -3.78 -6.97 -8.42
C PRO A 22 -2.43 -6.24 -8.53
N CYS A 23 -2.39 -5.03 -9.10
CA CYS A 23 -1.19 -4.18 -9.12
C CYS A 23 -0.75 -3.77 -7.70
N GLY A 24 -1.70 -3.37 -6.85
CA GLY A 24 -1.42 -3.05 -5.44
C GLY A 24 -0.93 -4.27 -4.65
N THR A 25 -1.55 -5.43 -4.85
CA THR A 25 -1.12 -6.70 -4.23
C THR A 25 0.30 -7.06 -4.67
N TYR A 26 0.61 -6.94 -5.95
CA TYR A 26 1.97 -7.17 -6.45
C TYR A 26 2.99 -6.29 -5.73
N ALA A 27 2.72 -4.98 -5.62
CA ALA A 27 3.64 -4.07 -4.96
C ALA A 27 3.85 -4.39 -3.47
N LEU A 28 2.82 -4.87 -2.77
CA LEU A 28 2.93 -5.30 -1.38
C LEU A 28 3.74 -6.60 -1.23
N VAL A 29 3.52 -7.59 -2.09
CA VAL A 29 4.21 -8.89 -2.04
C VAL A 29 5.70 -8.75 -2.37
N ASN A 30 6.05 -7.84 -3.29
CA ASN A 30 7.42 -7.65 -3.76
C ASN A 30 8.19 -6.55 -3.03
N ASP A 31 7.62 -5.98 -1.95
CA ASP A 31 8.19 -4.84 -1.21
C ASP A 31 8.63 -3.69 -2.14
N GLU A 32 7.81 -3.40 -3.16
CA GLU A 32 8.11 -2.34 -4.10
C GLU A 32 8.10 -1.01 -3.33
N SER A 33 9.20 -0.25 -3.41
CA SER A 33 9.46 0.91 -2.55
C SER A 33 9.32 2.25 -3.29
N HIS A 34 9.11 2.21 -4.60
CA HIS A 34 8.99 3.39 -5.44
C HIS A 34 7.66 3.45 -6.20
N GLY A 35 7.38 4.62 -6.78
CA GLY A 35 6.22 4.84 -7.65
C GLY A 35 4.84 4.71 -6.98
N VAL A 36 3.80 4.86 -7.81
CA VAL A 36 2.40 4.68 -7.41
C VAL A 36 1.92 3.30 -7.86
N TRP A 37 1.40 2.52 -6.91
CA TRP A 37 0.89 1.17 -7.16
C TRP A 37 -0.46 0.99 -6.48
N GLY A 38 -1.44 0.44 -7.20
CA GLY A 38 -2.80 0.27 -6.65
C GLY A 38 -3.42 1.57 -6.11
N ALA A 39 -3.11 2.71 -6.73
CA ALA A 39 -3.48 4.06 -6.28
C ALA A 39 -2.91 4.50 -4.91
N LEU A 40 -1.83 3.87 -4.45
CA LEU A 40 -1.08 4.24 -3.25
C LEU A 40 0.31 4.75 -3.62
N THR A 41 0.74 5.86 -3.02
CA THR A 41 2.15 6.28 -3.02
C THR A 41 3.01 5.35 -2.16
N PRO A 42 4.36 5.45 -2.19
CA PRO A 42 5.21 4.62 -1.34
C PRO A 42 4.90 4.78 0.16
N SER A 43 4.64 6.00 0.62
CA SER A 43 4.32 6.26 2.02
C SER A 43 2.96 5.68 2.42
N GLU A 44 1.93 5.89 1.60
CA GLU A 44 0.59 5.35 1.85
C GLU A 44 0.58 3.82 1.81
N ARG A 45 1.39 3.20 0.95
CA ARG A 45 1.54 1.74 0.87
C ARG A 45 2.16 1.17 2.13
N ARG A 46 3.19 1.82 2.70
CA ARG A 46 3.76 1.42 4.00
C ARG A 46 2.73 1.51 5.12
N GLU A 47 2.03 2.64 5.22
CA GLU A 47 0.97 2.83 6.23
C GLU A 47 -0.16 1.78 6.10
N HIS A 48 -0.51 1.42 4.86
CA HIS A 48 -1.49 0.38 4.58
C HIS A 48 -0.99 -1.00 5.05
N ALA A 49 0.26 -1.35 4.76
CA ALA A 49 0.87 -2.61 5.20
C ALA A 49 0.95 -2.69 6.72
N GLU A 50 1.43 -1.64 7.40
CA GLU A 50 1.48 -1.57 8.86
C GLU A 50 0.08 -1.69 9.49
N ARG A 51 -0.92 -1.04 8.91
CA ARG A 51 -2.32 -1.16 9.37
C ARG A 51 -2.82 -2.60 9.24
N ALA A 52 -2.57 -3.23 8.09
CA ALA A 52 -2.95 -4.62 7.87
C ALA A 52 -2.26 -5.57 8.86
N GLN A 53 -0.97 -5.35 9.14
CA GLN A 53 -0.22 -6.09 10.15
C GLN A 53 -0.83 -5.90 11.54
N ARG A 54 -1.10 -4.66 11.97
CA ARG A 54 -1.76 -4.40 13.26
C ARG A 54 -3.11 -5.09 13.40
N LEU A 55 -3.91 -5.12 12.33
CA LEU A 55 -5.19 -5.84 12.32
C LEU A 55 -5.00 -7.35 12.45
N SER A 56 -4.00 -7.94 11.78
CA SER A 56 -3.67 -9.36 11.94
C SER A 56 -3.14 -9.70 13.34
N GLN A 57 -2.49 -8.74 14.00
CA GLN A 57 -1.96 -8.90 15.36
C GLN A 57 -3.00 -8.65 16.47
N GLY A 58 -4.25 -8.30 16.11
CA GLY A 58 -5.38 -8.15 17.03
C GLY A 58 -6.02 -9.47 17.49
N HIS A 59 -5.44 -10.62 17.14
CA HIS A 59 -5.75 -11.92 17.74
C HIS A 59 -4.73 -12.19 18.87
N ALA A 60 -5.14 -11.99 20.12
CA ALA A 60 -4.42 -12.41 21.34
C ALA A 60 -5.42 -13.09 22.29
N PRO A 61 -5.05 -13.81 23.37
CA PRO A 61 -3.72 -14.24 23.86
C PRO A 61 -3.70 -15.72 24.34
N LEU A 62 -2.56 -16.28 24.76
CA LEU A 62 -2.53 -17.24 25.88
C LEU A 62 -1.16 -17.17 26.55
N GLU A 63 -1.19 -16.78 27.83
CA GLU A 63 -0.11 -16.99 28.78
C GLU A 63 0.28 -18.46 28.71
N LEU A 64 1.55 -18.73 28.36
CA LEU A 64 2.16 -20.04 28.57
C LEU A 64 2.86 -20.02 29.93
N PRO A 65 2.68 -21.07 30.76
CA PRO A 65 3.25 -21.13 32.11
C PRO A 65 4.77 -21.07 32.11
#